data_AF-A0A0N1P1Q7-F1
#
_entry.id   AF-A0A0N1P1Q7-F1
#
_cell.length_a   1.000
_cell.length_b   1.000
_cell.length_c   1.000
_cell.angle_alpha   90.00
_cell.angle_beta   90.00
_cell.angle_gamma   90.00
#
_symmetry.space_group_name_H-M   'P 1'
#
loop_
_entity.id
_entity.type
_entity.pdbx_description
1 polymer ?
#
loop_
_entity_poly.entity_id
_entity_poly.type
_entity_poly.pdbx_seq_one_letter_code
_entity_poly.pdbx_strand_id
1 'polypeptide(L)'
;MPTSSARKVQILPARSGAAIRLSEGQTIEIINVHGTQRITISVGDALISNHRTPMLTVVADTSAGVHDTLIAACDKYRYAELGATGYHPSCTDNFREALQRIGLATEHVPSPLNLFMNVPVAENGNLHFANPTSKAGQFITLKAEMDIILVMSACPQDITAVNGMGCTDVHYIVS
;
A
#
# COMPACT_ATOMS: atom_id res chain seq x y z
N MET A 1 31.73 9.44 -17.00
CA MET A 1 30.90 9.27 -15.78
C MET A 1 29.46 9.48 -16.19
N PRO A 2 28.55 8.50 -16.05
CA PRO A 2 27.14 8.76 -16.27
C PRO A 2 26.64 9.62 -15.11
N THR A 3 26.05 10.75 -15.44
CA THR A 3 25.43 11.69 -14.52
C THR A 3 24.29 11.00 -13.77
N SER A 4 24.39 11.00 -12.44
CA SER A 4 23.31 10.58 -11.54
C SER A 4 22.06 11.40 -11.86
N SER A 5 21.09 10.77 -12.53
CA SER A 5 19.75 11.33 -12.69
C SER A 5 19.15 11.46 -11.29
N ALA A 6 18.85 12.69 -10.86
CA ALA A 6 18.19 12.91 -9.57
C ALA A 6 16.91 12.07 -9.48
N ARG A 7 16.79 11.25 -8.42
CA ARG A 7 15.58 10.44 -8.15
C ARG A 7 14.37 11.38 -8.10
N LYS A 8 13.45 11.25 -9.06
CA LYS A 8 12.24 12.08 -9.13
C LYS A 8 11.16 11.48 -8.24
N VAL A 9 10.89 12.13 -7.11
CA VAL A 9 9.80 11.77 -6.20
C VAL A 9 8.46 12.14 -6.84
N GLN A 10 7.52 11.19 -6.81
CA GLN A 10 6.13 11.38 -7.19
C GLN A 10 5.26 11.33 -5.92
N ILE A 11 4.17 12.07 -5.94
CA ILE A 11 3.24 12.20 -4.80
C ILE A 11 1.92 11.56 -5.21
N LEU A 12 1.47 10.57 -4.43
CA LEU A 12 0.11 10.06 -4.43
C LEU A 12 -0.68 10.84 -3.36
N PRO A 13 -1.58 11.75 -3.75
CA PRO A 13 -2.34 12.54 -2.80
C PRO A 13 -3.14 11.67 -1.83
N ALA A 14 -3.31 12.15 -0.60
CA ALA A 14 -4.13 11.52 0.41
C ALA A 14 -5.50 11.16 -0.16
N ARG A 15 -6.02 9.98 0.22
CA ARG A 15 -7.36 9.50 -0.17
C ARG A 15 -7.51 9.17 -1.66
N SER A 16 -6.43 9.08 -2.43
CA SER A 16 -6.48 8.79 -3.87
C SER A 16 -5.69 7.54 -4.27
N GLY A 17 -5.88 7.07 -5.51
CA GLY A 17 -5.15 5.95 -6.10
C GLY A 17 -4.28 6.33 -7.30
N ALA A 18 -3.21 5.54 -7.53
CA ALA A 18 -2.36 5.60 -8.72
C ALA A 18 -2.09 4.20 -9.25
N ALA A 19 -2.03 4.06 -10.58
CA ALA A 19 -1.62 2.84 -11.27
C ALA A 19 -0.36 3.12 -12.09
N ILE A 20 0.66 2.29 -11.91
CA ILE A 20 2.00 2.52 -12.45
C ILE A 20 2.48 1.24 -13.12
N ARG A 21 2.98 1.38 -14.35
CA ARG A 21 3.68 0.29 -15.02
C ARG A 21 5.10 0.18 -14.48
N LEU A 22 5.46 -1.01 -14.02
CA LEU A 22 6.84 -1.39 -13.71
C LEU A 22 7.26 -2.46 -14.71
N SER A 23 8.36 -2.21 -15.41
CA SER A 23 8.99 -3.19 -16.29
C SER A 23 9.90 -4.09 -15.46
N GLU A 24 10.17 -5.30 -15.94
CA GLU A 24 11.11 -6.23 -15.30
C GLU A 24 12.44 -5.53 -14.92
N GLY A 25 12.89 -5.74 -13.68
CA GLY A 25 14.11 -5.15 -13.14
C GLY A 25 13.96 -3.73 -12.58
N GLN A 26 12.87 -3.01 -12.87
CA GLN A 26 12.60 -1.71 -12.26
C GLN A 26 12.25 -1.86 -10.78
N THR A 27 12.56 -0.82 -10.02
CA THR A 27 12.27 -0.73 -8.58
C THR A 27 11.26 0.38 -8.34
N ILE A 28 10.41 0.18 -7.32
CA ILE A 28 9.61 1.23 -6.74
C ILE A 28 9.93 1.34 -5.25
N GLU A 29 10.25 2.54 -4.81
CA GLU A 29 10.42 2.91 -3.40
C GLU A 29 9.14 3.62 -2.96
N ILE A 30 8.41 3.05 -2.00
CA ILE A 30 7.18 3.60 -1.44
C ILE A 30 7.53 4.15 -0.06
N ILE A 31 7.46 5.47 0.05
CA ILE A 31 7.90 6.23 1.22
C ILE A 31 6.68 6.55 2.07
N ASN A 32 6.71 6.00 3.27
CA ASN A 32 5.78 6.30 4.31
C ASN A 32 6.03 7.67 4.92
N VAL A 33 4.95 8.39 5.19
CA VAL A 33 5.02 9.62 5.97
C VAL A 33 4.64 9.42 7.44
N HIS A 34 4.05 8.29 7.88
CA HIS A 34 3.81 7.88 9.30
C HIS A 34 3.39 6.37 9.36
N GLY A 35 3.84 5.48 10.26
CA GLY A 35 3.44 4.01 10.20
C GLY A 35 3.73 3.19 11.48
N THR A 36 3.99 1.78 11.53
CA THR A 36 4.58 0.56 12.43
C THR A 36 3.77 -0.41 13.43
N GLN A 37 4.18 -1.71 13.66
CA GLN A 37 3.26 -2.91 13.52
C GLN A 37 3.85 -4.42 13.72
N ARG A 38 3.14 -5.59 13.47
CA ARG A 38 3.57 -6.91 12.73
C ARG A 38 2.40 -7.94 12.38
N ILE A 39 2.28 -8.67 11.22
CA ILE A 39 2.69 -10.07 10.77
C ILE A 39 3.03 -10.09 9.25
N THR A 40 4.28 -10.30 8.84
CA THR A 40 4.85 -9.42 7.81
C THR A 40 5.69 -10.07 6.73
N ILE A 41 5.74 -9.38 5.60
CA ILE A 41 6.80 -9.49 4.59
C ILE A 41 8.10 -8.88 5.14
N SER A 42 9.25 -9.45 4.77
CA SER A 42 10.59 -9.00 5.18
C SER A 42 11.50 -8.80 3.98
N VAL A 43 12.60 -8.07 4.17
CA VAL A 43 13.64 -7.93 3.13
C VAL A 43 14.14 -9.31 2.71
N GLY A 44 14.14 -9.55 1.40
CA GLY A 44 14.46 -10.84 0.77
C GLY A 44 13.23 -11.66 0.35
N ASP A 45 12.04 -11.37 0.87
CA ASP A 45 10.84 -12.12 0.52
C ASP A 45 10.33 -11.77 -0.88
N ALA A 46 9.85 -12.80 -1.59
CA ALA A 46 9.15 -12.66 -2.85
C ALA A 46 7.63 -12.56 -2.62
N LEU A 47 7.00 -11.55 -3.21
CA LEU A 47 5.55 -11.43 -3.34
C LEU A 47 5.12 -12.16 -4.61
N ILE A 48 4.39 -13.25 -4.43
CA ILE A 48 4.01 -14.18 -5.49
C ILE A 48 2.59 -13.92 -6.00
N SER A 49 2.36 -14.20 -7.28
CA SER A 49 1.03 -14.15 -7.89
C SER A 49 0.13 -15.29 -7.38
N ASN A 50 -1.15 -15.20 -7.69
CA ASN A 50 -2.10 -16.32 -7.53
C ASN A 50 -1.73 -17.54 -8.39
N HIS A 51 -0.83 -17.40 -9.36
CA HIS A 51 -0.27 -18.51 -10.15
C HIS A 51 1.10 -18.99 -9.62
N ARG A 52 1.49 -18.52 -8.42
CA ARG A 52 2.74 -18.89 -7.73
C ARG A 52 4.00 -18.47 -8.48
N THR A 53 3.90 -17.41 -9.27
CA THR A 53 5.04 -16.79 -9.97
C THR A 53 5.50 -15.55 -9.20
N PRO A 54 6.80 -15.38 -8.91
CA PRO A 54 7.31 -14.15 -8.31
C PRO A 54 6.93 -12.91 -9.14
N MET A 55 6.36 -11.89 -8.49
CA MET A 55 6.02 -10.61 -9.13
C MET A 55 6.90 -9.48 -8.63
N LEU A 56 7.13 -9.45 -7.32
CA LEU A 56 7.92 -8.43 -6.64
C LEU A 56 8.84 -9.09 -5.61
N THR A 57 9.99 -8.49 -5.34
CA THR A 57 10.85 -8.84 -4.19
C THR A 57 11.04 -7.62 -3.29
N VAL A 58 10.94 -7.81 -1.98
CA VAL A 58 11.26 -6.76 -1.01
C VAL A 58 12.78 -6.63 -0.92
N VAL A 59 13.33 -5.53 -1.41
CA VAL A 59 14.79 -5.32 -1.44
C VAL A 59 15.29 -4.38 -0.36
N ALA A 60 14.40 -3.57 0.22
CA ALA A 60 14.69 -2.77 1.40
C ALA A 60 13.41 -2.47 2.17
N ASP A 61 13.49 -2.39 3.49
CA ASP A 61 12.47 -1.80 4.36
C ASP A 61 13.20 -1.10 5.51
N THR A 62 13.03 0.23 5.60
CA THR A 62 13.64 1.03 6.66
C THR A 62 12.73 1.21 7.86
N SER A 63 11.52 0.65 7.81
CA SER A 63 10.55 0.59 8.90
C SER A 63 10.90 -0.52 9.91
N ALA A 64 10.02 -0.78 10.88
CA ALA A 64 10.17 -1.91 11.80
C ALA A 64 9.82 -3.27 11.15
N GLY A 65 9.64 -3.31 9.83
CA GLY A 65 9.33 -4.55 9.11
C GLY A 65 7.88 -4.89 9.27
N VAL A 66 6.98 -3.96 8.95
CA VAL A 66 5.58 -4.28 9.10
C VAL A 66 4.65 -3.67 8.09
N HIS A 67 3.74 -4.54 7.66
CA HIS A 67 2.68 -4.40 6.70
C HIS A 67 1.58 -5.39 7.13
N ASP A 68 0.32 -5.13 6.78
CA ASP A 68 -0.76 -6.08 6.98
C ASP A 68 -1.11 -6.76 5.64
N THR A 69 -1.44 -8.05 5.70
CA THR A 69 -1.87 -8.86 4.55
C THR A 69 -3.24 -9.50 4.78
N LEU A 70 -3.87 -9.27 5.93
CA LEU A 70 -5.09 -9.95 6.36
C LEU A 70 -6.35 -9.14 6.06
N ILE A 71 -6.25 -7.81 6.11
CA ILE A 71 -7.43 -6.93 6.04
C ILE A 71 -7.73 -6.54 4.60
N ALA A 72 -8.97 -6.75 4.18
CA ALA A 72 -9.46 -6.30 2.88
C ALA A 72 -9.32 -4.77 2.71
N ALA A 73 -9.21 -4.33 1.45
CA ALA A 73 -9.28 -2.92 1.12
C ALA A 73 -10.58 -2.31 1.67
N CYS A 74 -10.51 -1.11 2.27
CA CYS A 74 -11.73 -0.43 2.72
C CYS A 74 -12.66 -0.15 1.53
N ASP A 75 -13.96 -0.18 1.81
CA ASP A 75 -15.03 0.04 0.84
C ASP A 75 -16.22 0.78 1.48
N LYS A 76 -17.23 1.10 0.66
CA LYS A 76 -18.43 1.79 1.13
C LYS A 76 -19.19 1.04 2.24
N TYR A 77 -19.14 -0.29 2.25
CA TYR A 77 -19.83 -1.11 3.25
C TYR A 77 -19.12 -1.00 4.60
N ARG A 78 -17.78 -1.04 4.57
CA ARG A 78 -16.96 -0.82 5.76
C ARG A 78 -17.23 0.55 6.38
N TYR A 79 -17.35 1.60 5.58
CA TYR A 79 -17.68 2.93 6.09
C TYR A 79 -19.11 3.02 6.64
N ALA A 80 -20.08 2.34 6.00
CA ALA A 80 -21.43 2.26 6.53
C ALA A 80 -21.51 1.54 7.88
N GLU A 81 -20.77 0.44 8.07
CA GLU A 81 -20.64 -0.25 9.36
C GLU A 81 -20.06 0.64 10.47
N LEU A 82 -19.14 1.53 10.10
CA LEU A 82 -18.51 2.49 11.00
C LEU A 82 -19.36 3.75 11.25
N GLY A 83 -20.57 3.81 10.68
CA GLY A 83 -21.53 4.89 10.90
C GLY A 83 -21.39 6.09 9.96
N ALA A 84 -20.61 5.99 8.88
CA ALA A 84 -20.55 7.04 7.88
C ALA A 84 -21.92 7.22 7.19
N THR A 85 -22.38 8.47 7.11
CA THR A 85 -23.62 8.81 6.39
C THR A 85 -23.26 9.38 5.02
N GLY A 86 -23.70 8.69 3.95
CA GLY A 86 -23.40 9.07 2.58
C GLY A 86 -22.10 8.50 2.02
N TYR A 87 -21.58 9.12 0.97
CA TYR A 87 -20.39 8.66 0.28
C TYR A 87 -19.13 8.93 1.10
N HIS A 88 -18.24 7.95 1.14
CA HIS A 88 -16.92 8.07 1.71
C HIS A 88 -15.89 7.48 0.74
N PRO A 89 -14.79 8.18 0.39
CA PRO A 89 -13.73 7.62 -0.44
C PRO A 89 -13.20 6.31 0.14
N SER A 90 -12.80 5.37 -0.73
CA SER A 90 -12.37 4.05 -0.30
C SER A 90 -11.20 3.52 -1.13
N CYS A 91 -10.38 2.65 -0.56
CA CYS A 91 -9.27 2.01 -1.29
C CYS A 91 -9.78 1.20 -2.49
N THR A 92 -10.95 0.58 -2.34
CA THR A 92 -11.60 -0.17 -3.41
C THR A 92 -11.98 0.73 -4.59
N ASP A 93 -12.52 1.92 -4.33
CA ASP A 93 -12.84 2.88 -5.40
C ASP A 93 -11.57 3.47 -6.01
N ASN A 94 -10.60 3.86 -5.18
CA ASN A 94 -9.31 4.38 -5.61
C ASN A 94 -8.57 3.42 -6.55
N PHE A 95 -8.62 2.12 -6.25
CA PHE A 95 -8.04 1.07 -7.10
C PHE A 95 -8.69 1.04 -8.49
N ARG A 96 -10.03 1.07 -8.53
CA ARG A 96 -10.77 1.05 -9.81
C ARG A 96 -10.54 2.32 -10.61
N GLU A 97 -10.59 3.48 -9.97
CA GLU A 97 -10.32 4.77 -10.61
C GLU A 97 -8.89 4.84 -11.17
N ALA A 98 -7.90 4.36 -10.41
CA ALA A 98 -6.51 4.34 -10.85
C ALA A 98 -6.33 3.49 -12.13
N LEU A 99 -6.96 2.31 -12.20
CA LEU A 99 -6.96 1.49 -13.40
C LEU A 99 -7.68 2.16 -14.57
N GLN A 100 -8.85 2.76 -14.32
CA GLN A 100 -9.62 3.46 -15.35
C GLN A 100 -8.83 4.61 -15.98
N ARG A 101 -8.05 5.35 -15.19
CA ARG A 101 -7.19 6.45 -15.67
C ARG A 101 -6.13 5.99 -16.69
N ILE A 102 -5.74 4.72 -16.65
CA ILE A 102 -4.81 4.13 -17.63
C ILE A 102 -5.52 3.25 -18.66
N GLY A 103 -6.85 3.35 -18.78
CA GLY A 103 -7.65 2.61 -19.76
C GLY A 103 -7.83 1.12 -19.44
N LEU A 104 -7.62 0.72 -18.18
CA LEU A 104 -7.80 -0.66 -17.72
C LEU A 104 -9.01 -0.77 -16.79
N ALA A 105 -9.54 -1.99 -16.69
CA ALA A 105 -10.58 -2.34 -15.74
C ALA A 105 -10.41 -3.80 -15.32
N THR A 106 -10.90 -4.13 -14.12
CA THR A 106 -10.98 -5.50 -13.62
C THR A 106 -12.27 -5.66 -12.82
N GLU A 107 -12.83 -6.86 -12.85
CA GLU A 107 -13.99 -7.22 -12.04
C GLU A 107 -13.61 -7.33 -10.56
N HIS A 108 -12.43 -7.88 -10.28
CA HIS A 108 -12.00 -8.22 -8.93
C HIS A 108 -11.00 -7.22 -8.36
N VAL A 109 -11.22 -6.83 -7.11
CA VAL A 109 -10.25 -6.06 -6.31
C VAL A 109 -9.58 -7.07 -5.36
N PRO A 110 -8.29 -7.38 -5.55
CA PRO A 110 -7.59 -8.35 -4.70
C PRO A 110 -7.40 -7.81 -3.29
N SER A 111 -7.09 -8.71 -2.33
CA SER A 111 -6.63 -8.28 -1.02
C SER A 111 -5.36 -7.44 -1.16
N PRO A 112 -5.29 -6.23 -0.58
CA PRO A 112 -4.11 -5.38 -0.67
C PRO A 112 -2.98 -5.91 0.20
N LEU A 113 -1.75 -5.57 -0.20
CA LEU A 113 -0.65 -5.46 0.76
C LEU A 113 -0.80 -4.10 1.44
N ASN A 114 -1.32 -4.08 2.66
CA ASN A 114 -1.52 -2.87 3.45
C ASN A 114 -0.19 -2.41 4.05
N LEU A 115 0.59 -1.70 3.24
CA LEU A 115 1.87 -1.14 3.68
C LEU A 115 1.64 -0.20 4.87
N PHE A 116 2.45 -0.34 5.92
CA PHE A 116 2.43 0.52 7.10
C PHE A 116 1.17 0.47 8.01
N MET A 117 0.15 -0.32 7.66
CA MET A 117 -1.05 -0.58 8.47
C MET A 117 -0.83 -1.56 9.64
N ASN A 118 -1.24 -1.19 10.86
CA ASN A 118 -1.01 -1.95 12.10
C ASN A 118 -2.25 -2.69 12.60
N VAL A 119 -2.29 -4.00 12.37
CA VAL A 119 -3.36 -4.86 12.87
C VAL A 119 -2.80 -6.11 13.55
N PRO A 120 -2.36 -6.03 14.82
CA PRO A 120 -1.85 -7.19 15.52
C PRO A 120 -2.94 -8.23 15.75
N VAL A 121 -2.54 -9.50 15.65
CA VAL A 121 -3.34 -10.66 16.07
C VAL A 121 -3.01 -10.95 17.53
N ALA A 122 -3.99 -10.83 18.41
CA ALA A 122 -3.87 -11.21 19.81
C ALA A 122 -3.79 -12.73 19.98
N GLU A 123 -3.32 -13.21 21.12
CA GLU A 123 -3.18 -14.66 21.40
C GLU A 123 -4.50 -15.44 21.27
N ASN A 124 -5.64 -14.77 21.50
CA ASN A 124 -6.97 -15.35 21.33
C ASN A 124 -7.48 -15.29 19.88
N GLY A 125 -6.66 -14.85 18.93
CA GLY A 125 -7.00 -14.73 17.51
C GLY A 125 -7.71 -13.43 17.12
N ASN A 126 -7.98 -12.52 18.06
CA ASN A 126 -8.64 -11.25 17.76
C ASN A 126 -7.71 -10.28 17.04
N LEU A 127 -8.29 -9.51 16.12
CA LEU A 127 -7.60 -8.43 15.41
C LEU A 127 -7.86 -7.09 16.10
N HIS A 128 -6.84 -6.25 16.20
CA HIS A 128 -6.96 -4.90 16.75
C HIS A 128 -6.51 -3.86 15.75
N PHE A 129 -7.34 -2.88 15.41
CA PHE A 129 -6.94 -1.76 14.55
C PHE A 129 -6.14 -0.76 15.39
N ALA A 130 -4.81 -0.82 15.30
CA ALA A 130 -3.91 -0.02 16.09
C ALA A 130 -3.33 1.15 15.28
N ASN A 131 -2.82 2.14 16.00
CA ASN A 131 -2.00 3.16 15.38
C ASN A 131 -0.78 2.50 14.74
N PRO A 132 -0.36 2.99 13.59
CA PRO A 132 0.96 2.66 13.11
C PRO A 132 2.09 3.11 14.12
N THR A 133 3.24 2.40 14.20
CA THR A 133 4.61 2.72 14.76
C THR A 133 5.91 3.23 13.93
N SER A 134 6.14 3.10 12.60
CA SER A 134 6.97 3.85 11.63
C SER A 134 6.72 5.34 11.61
N LYS A 135 7.65 6.00 10.96
CA LYS A 135 7.90 7.42 11.02
C LYS A 135 7.98 7.97 9.62
N ALA A 136 7.80 9.28 9.53
CA ALA A 136 7.99 10.02 8.29
C ALA A 136 9.34 9.73 7.65
N GLY A 137 9.33 9.49 6.34
CA GLY A 137 10.52 9.23 5.54
C GLY A 137 11.00 7.78 5.55
N GLN A 138 10.41 6.90 6.37
CA GLN A 138 10.69 5.47 6.25
C GLN A 138 10.01 4.92 4.99
N PHE A 139 10.57 3.89 4.40
CA PHE A 139 10.16 3.40 3.09
C PHE A 139 10.37 1.90 2.95
N ILE A 140 9.65 1.32 1.99
CA ILE A 140 9.88 -0.03 1.46
C ILE A 140 10.25 0.07 -0.02
N THR A 141 11.21 -0.72 -0.46
CA THR A 141 11.60 -0.82 -1.87
C THR A 141 11.24 -2.20 -2.40
N LEU A 142 10.48 -2.22 -3.49
CA LEU A 142 10.03 -3.44 -4.16
C LEU A 142 10.65 -3.47 -5.56
N LYS A 143 11.30 -4.58 -5.92
CA LYS A 143 11.85 -4.81 -7.27
C LYS A 143 10.88 -5.67 -8.07
N ALA A 144 10.52 -5.24 -9.28
CA ALA A 144 9.70 -6.00 -10.21
C ALA A 144 10.48 -7.19 -10.79
N GLU A 145 9.96 -8.39 -10.59
CA GLU A 145 10.50 -9.64 -11.16
C GLU A 145 9.86 -9.98 -12.51
N MET A 146 8.86 -9.20 -12.94
CA MET A 146 8.22 -9.26 -14.25
C MET A 146 7.52 -7.93 -14.55
N ASP A 147 7.10 -7.73 -15.79
CA ASP A 147 6.24 -6.61 -16.18
C ASP A 147 4.90 -6.66 -15.41
N ILE A 148 4.59 -5.61 -14.65
CA ILE A 148 3.36 -5.50 -13.87
C ILE A 148 2.72 -4.11 -13.94
N ILE A 149 1.43 -4.06 -13.64
CA ILE A 149 0.74 -2.82 -13.24
C ILE A 149 0.58 -2.84 -11.73
N LEU A 150 1.32 -1.98 -11.04
CA LEU A 150 1.17 -1.78 -9.60
C LEU A 150 0.12 -0.69 -9.34
N VAL A 151 -0.88 -1.01 -8.53
CA VAL A 151 -1.88 -0.03 -8.09
C VAL A 151 -1.69 0.27 -6.62
N MET A 152 -1.62 1.55 -6.27
CA MET A 152 -1.47 2.06 -4.91
C MET A 152 -2.67 2.93 -4.56
N SER A 153 -3.09 2.91 -3.28
CA SER A 153 -4.10 3.80 -2.74
C SER A 153 -3.63 4.37 -1.41
N ALA A 154 -3.59 5.70 -1.29
CA ALA A 154 -3.41 6.36 0.00
C ALA A 154 -4.71 6.23 0.79
N CYS A 155 -4.73 5.32 1.77
CA CYS A 155 -5.95 4.89 2.45
C CYS A 155 -6.72 6.08 3.06
N PRO A 156 -8.02 6.25 2.75
CA PRO A 156 -8.82 7.37 3.25
C PRO A 156 -9.41 7.15 4.65
N GLN A 157 -9.04 6.10 5.37
CA GLN A 157 -9.63 5.78 6.67
C GLN A 157 -9.29 6.86 7.70
N ASP A 158 -10.32 7.52 8.23
CA ASP A 158 -10.23 8.60 9.22
C ASP A 158 -11.13 8.37 10.44
N ILE A 159 -11.86 7.25 10.49
CA ILE A 159 -12.75 6.86 11.59
C ILE A 159 -12.03 5.94 12.58
N THR A 160 -11.07 5.14 12.11
CA THR A 160 -10.27 4.24 12.96
C THR A 160 -8.80 4.67 13.06
N ALA A 161 -8.09 4.10 14.04
CA ALA A 161 -6.70 4.42 14.34
C ALA A 161 -5.67 4.00 13.26
N VAL A 162 -6.06 3.27 12.22
CA VAL A 162 -5.12 2.64 11.26
C VAL A 162 -4.25 3.62 10.49
N ASN A 163 -4.66 4.89 10.41
CA ASN A 163 -3.91 5.99 9.80
C ASN A 163 -3.46 7.03 10.84
N GLY A 164 -3.44 6.71 12.14
CA GLY A 164 -3.13 7.69 13.17
C GLY A 164 -4.19 8.81 13.29
N MET A 165 -5.43 8.53 12.92
CA MET A 165 -6.56 9.48 12.87
C MET A 165 -6.41 10.62 11.84
N GLY A 166 -5.49 10.50 10.87
CA GLY A 166 -5.28 11.50 9.82
C GLY A 166 -4.86 10.90 8.48
N CYS A 167 -5.47 11.35 7.39
CA CYS A 167 -5.08 10.92 6.04
C CYS A 167 -3.95 11.80 5.51
N THR A 168 -2.91 11.18 4.97
CA THR A 168 -1.72 11.86 4.45
C THR A 168 -1.34 11.33 3.07
N ASP A 169 -0.53 12.11 2.36
CA ASP A 169 0.00 11.75 1.05
C ASP A 169 0.99 10.57 1.16
N VAL A 170 1.13 9.80 0.09
CA VAL A 170 2.18 8.78 -0.03
C VAL A 170 3.16 9.23 -1.10
N HIS A 171 4.45 9.19 -0.82
CA HIS A 171 5.47 9.50 -1.82
C HIS A 171 6.03 8.22 -2.41
N TYR A 172 6.35 8.21 -3.70
CA TYR A 172 6.99 7.06 -4.33
C TYR A 172 8.02 7.48 -5.39
N ILE A 173 9.01 6.61 -5.62
CA ILE A 173 10.05 6.80 -6.63
C ILE A 173 10.11 5.54 -7.47
N VAL A 174 10.14 5.67 -8.80
CA VAL A 174 10.40 4.56 -9.72
C VAL A 174 11.81 4.74 -10.29
N SER A 175 12.64 3.70 -10.24
CA SER A 175 14.00 3.70 -10.80
C SER A 175 14.39 2.39 -11.45
#